data_AF-U2JCP9-F1
#
_entry.id   AF-U2JCP9-F1
#
_cell.length_a   1.000
_cell.length_b   1.000
_cell.length_c   1.000
_cell.angle_alpha   90.00
_cell.angle_beta   90.00
_cell.angle_gamma   90.00
#
_symmetry.space_group_name_H-M   'P 1'
#
loop_
_entity.id
_entity.type
_entity.pdbx_description
1 polymer ?
#
loop_
_entity_poly.entity_id
_entity_poly.type
_entity_poly.pdbx_seq_one_letter_code
_entity_poly.pdbx_strand_id
1 'polypeptide(L)'
;MTKKILNIAELQIAAKKFCEKESGHYRSELFGVTDGKAVGTFVEHLFQEYLEQQYDITIGSSANGLDLPSLNTDIKVTSIKQPQSSCPFKDSNQKIYGLGYNLIVFVYQKTDNGRTKKGGLNFLSCSFIESSRTADYQTTTGLLNIINNNGNADDIFAFLIDHQIPSDEVTLMNMAENILRNPPKVGYLTISNALQWRLQYRRIVNMVENIDGITQIVKYSDVNK
;
A
#
# COMPACT_ATOMS: atom_id res chain seq x y z
N MET A 1 22.69 13.44 -21.74
CA MET A 1 23.01 13.17 -20.32
C MET A 1 22.49 11.78 -20.00
N THR A 2 23.28 10.93 -19.36
CA THR A 2 22.85 9.60 -18.91
C THR A 2 21.85 9.77 -17.76
N LYS A 3 20.66 9.18 -17.88
CA LYS A 3 19.66 9.20 -16.81
C LYS A 3 20.18 8.40 -15.62
N LYS A 4 19.81 8.82 -14.40
CA LYS A 4 20.22 8.15 -13.16
C LYS A 4 19.42 6.86 -12.98
N ILE A 5 20.03 5.81 -12.42
CA ILE A 5 19.31 4.57 -12.08
C ILE A 5 18.35 4.87 -10.92
N LEU A 6 17.09 4.46 -11.06
CA LEU A 6 16.12 4.55 -9.97
C LEU A 6 16.40 3.46 -8.93
N ASN A 7 16.52 3.87 -7.66
CA ASN A 7 16.55 2.97 -6.50
C ASN A 7 15.49 3.42 -5.47
N ILE A 8 15.31 2.69 -4.37
CA ILE A 8 14.28 3.01 -3.36
C ILE A 8 14.45 4.43 -2.78
N ALA A 9 15.68 4.86 -2.48
CA ALA A 9 15.93 6.19 -1.95
C ALA A 9 15.56 7.29 -2.96
N GLU A 10 15.94 7.11 -4.23
CA GLU A 10 15.57 8.03 -5.30
C GLU A 10 14.06 8.03 -5.58
N LEU A 11 13.39 6.88 -5.48
CA LEU A 11 11.93 6.78 -5.59
C LEU A 11 11.25 7.61 -4.50
N GLN A 12 11.70 7.51 -3.25
CA GLN A 12 11.13 8.29 -2.14
C GLN A 12 11.36 9.80 -2.33
N ILE A 13 12.55 10.20 -2.79
CA ILE A 13 12.86 11.61 -3.11
C ILE A 13 11.97 12.10 -4.26
N ALA A 14 11.83 11.31 -5.32
CA ALA A 14 11.01 11.64 -6.48
C ALA A 14 9.54 11.75 -6.10
N ALA A 15 9.02 10.83 -5.29
CA ALA A 15 7.65 10.86 -4.81
C ALA A 15 7.35 12.11 -3.96
N LYS A 16 8.28 12.51 -3.10
CA LYS A 16 8.16 13.77 -2.34
C LYS A 16 8.01 14.97 -3.28
N LYS A 17 8.94 15.12 -4.23
CA LYS A 17 8.95 16.22 -5.20
C LYS A 17 7.71 16.19 -6.10
N PHE A 18 7.25 15.01 -6.47
CA PHE A 18 6.02 14.81 -7.22
C PHE A 18 4.80 15.32 -6.45
N CYS A 19 4.65 14.94 -5.17
CA CYS A 19 3.58 15.43 -4.32
C CYS A 19 3.61 16.96 -4.17
N GLU A 20 4.79 17.55 -3.98
CA GLU A 20 4.96 19.01 -3.87
C GLU A 20 4.60 19.73 -5.18
N LYS A 21 4.99 19.17 -6.33
CA LYS A 21 4.74 19.75 -7.66
C LYS A 21 3.28 19.67 -8.07
N GLU A 22 2.65 18.52 -7.85
CA GLU A 22 1.30 18.24 -8.37
C GLU A 22 0.19 18.64 -7.39
N SER A 23 0.50 18.82 -6.10
CA SER A 23 -0.49 19.31 -5.12
C SER A 23 -0.95 20.71 -5.46
N GLY A 24 -2.27 20.90 -5.55
CA GLY A 24 -2.88 22.18 -5.91
C GLY A 24 -2.80 22.52 -7.39
N HIS A 25 -2.29 21.63 -8.25
CA HIS A 25 -2.31 21.85 -9.69
C HIS A 25 -3.69 21.50 -10.28
N TYR A 26 -4.36 22.49 -10.87
CA TYR A 26 -5.71 22.34 -11.41
C TYR A 26 -5.69 21.96 -12.89
N ARG A 27 -6.36 20.84 -13.22
CA ARG A 27 -6.47 20.27 -14.57
C ARG A 27 -7.93 20.11 -14.98
N SER A 28 -8.22 20.35 -16.26
CA SER A 28 -9.57 20.17 -16.83
C SER A 28 -10.04 18.71 -16.75
N GLU A 29 -9.11 17.79 -16.96
CA GLU A 29 -9.27 16.34 -17.02
C GLU A 29 -9.72 15.74 -15.69
N LEU A 30 -9.51 16.46 -14.60
CA LEU A 30 -9.93 16.06 -13.26
C LEU A 30 -11.28 16.64 -12.85
N PHE A 31 -11.83 17.62 -13.56
CA PHE A 31 -13.07 18.27 -13.15
C PHE A 31 -14.27 17.31 -13.18
N GLY A 32 -15.03 17.20 -12.09
CA GLY A 32 -16.21 16.35 -12.02
C GLY A 32 -15.92 14.84 -11.92
N VAL A 33 -14.66 14.42 -12.02
CA VAL A 33 -14.26 13.01 -11.83
C VAL A 33 -14.47 12.63 -10.36
N THR A 34 -15.32 11.64 -10.14
CA THR A 34 -15.65 11.10 -8.81
C THR A 34 -15.22 9.64 -8.63
N ASP A 35 -14.94 8.93 -9.72
CA ASP A 35 -14.40 7.58 -9.68
C ASP A 35 -12.96 7.59 -9.17
N GLY A 36 -12.74 7.01 -8.00
CA GLY A 36 -11.42 6.90 -7.38
C GLY A 36 -10.42 6.10 -8.22
N LYS A 37 -10.89 5.14 -9.02
CA LYS A 37 -10.04 4.37 -9.93
C LYS A 37 -9.52 5.24 -11.07
N ALA A 38 -10.40 6.04 -11.69
CA ALA A 38 -10.01 6.97 -12.75
C ALA A 38 -8.97 7.99 -12.26
N VAL A 39 -9.17 8.57 -11.08
CA VAL A 39 -8.17 9.47 -10.46
C VAL A 39 -6.87 8.71 -10.14
N GLY A 40 -6.98 7.47 -9.67
CA GLY A 40 -5.82 6.64 -9.34
C GLY A 40 -4.95 6.36 -10.57
N THR A 41 -5.56 5.85 -11.65
CA THR A 41 -4.88 5.61 -12.93
C THR A 41 -4.26 6.88 -13.50
N PHE A 42 -4.93 8.03 -13.37
CA PHE A 42 -4.36 9.31 -13.81
C PHE A 42 -3.05 9.63 -13.07
N VAL A 43 -3.05 9.53 -11.73
CA VAL A 43 -1.86 9.84 -10.92
C VAL A 43 -0.75 8.81 -11.14
N GLU A 44 -1.09 7.53 -11.30
CA GLU A 44 -0.15 6.45 -11.58
C GLU A 44 0.63 6.73 -12.87
N HIS A 45 -0.06 6.97 -13.99
CA HIS A 45 0.59 7.32 -15.25
C HIS A 45 1.41 8.60 -15.13
N LEU A 46 0.86 9.64 -14.49
CA LEU A 46 1.55 10.92 -14.33
C LEU A 46 2.85 10.78 -13.50
N PHE A 47 2.84 9.91 -12.48
CA PHE A 47 4.03 9.64 -11.69
C PHE A 47 5.05 8.77 -12.44
N GLN A 48 4.60 7.78 -13.19
CA GLN A 48 5.46 6.98 -14.08
C GLN A 48 6.16 7.89 -15.10
N GLU A 49 5.43 8.74 -15.80
CA GLU A 49 6.00 9.74 -16.73
C GLU A 49 7.00 10.68 -16.02
N TYR A 50 6.68 11.12 -14.80
CA TYR A 50 7.57 11.95 -13.99
C TYR A 50 8.90 11.24 -13.69
N LEU A 51 8.87 9.93 -13.42
CA LEU A 51 10.05 9.11 -13.21
C LEU A 51 10.82 8.87 -14.52
N GLU A 52 10.14 8.57 -15.63
CA GLU A 52 10.80 8.33 -16.94
C GLU A 52 11.63 9.50 -17.41
N GLN A 53 11.17 10.73 -17.15
CA GLN A 53 11.88 11.93 -17.58
C GLN A 53 13.24 12.08 -16.88
N GLN A 54 13.41 11.50 -15.68
CA GLN A 54 14.55 11.74 -14.81
C GLN A 54 15.45 10.52 -14.61
N TYR A 55 14.87 9.32 -14.69
CA TYR A 55 15.52 8.09 -14.34
C TYR A 55 15.49 7.08 -15.49
N ASP A 56 16.50 6.22 -15.50
CA ASP A 56 16.49 5.00 -16.31
C ASP A 56 15.66 3.96 -15.57
N ILE A 57 14.46 3.67 -16.10
CA ILE A 57 13.49 2.78 -15.48
C ILE A 57 12.91 1.82 -16.50
N THR A 58 12.73 0.58 -16.06
CA THR A 58 11.86 -0.36 -16.76
C THR A 58 10.46 -0.19 -16.20
N ILE A 59 9.61 0.57 -16.91
CA ILE A 59 8.18 0.61 -16.60
C ILE A 59 7.51 -0.66 -17.07
N GLY A 60 6.52 -1.11 -16.30
CA GLY A 60 5.81 -2.33 -16.57
C GLY A 60 5.08 -2.30 -17.91
N SER A 61 5.52 -3.16 -18.83
CA SER A 61 4.63 -4.13 -19.46
C SER A 61 5.33 -5.49 -19.32
N SER A 62 4.77 -6.44 -18.52
CA SER A 62 5.07 -7.90 -18.50
C SER A 62 5.27 -8.57 -17.10
N ALA A 63 4.95 -9.88 -17.10
CA ALA A 63 5.21 -10.97 -16.15
C ALA A 63 4.53 -10.97 -14.76
N ASN A 64 4.68 -9.95 -13.92
CA ASN A 64 4.20 -9.97 -12.51
C ASN A 64 3.11 -8.95 -12.17
N GLY A 65 2.80 -8.00 -13.07
CA GLY A 65 1.70 -7.05 -12.90
C GLY A 65 1.94 -5.91 -11.90
N LEU A 66 3.20 -5.54 -11.64
CA LEU A 66 3.59 -4.40 -10.79
C LEU A 66 3.93 -3.15 -11.61
N ASP A 67 3.67 -1.97 -11.03
CA ASP A 67 3.92 -0.68 -11.70
C ASP A 67 5.41 -0.33 -11.87
N LEU A 68 6.25 -0.68 -10.88
CA LEU A 68 7.70 -0.45 -10.90
C LEU A 68 8.45 -1.78 -10.67
N PRO A 69 8.54 -2.66 -11.68
CA PRO A 69 9.14 -3.99 -11.55
C PRO A 69 10.59 -3.98 -11.07
N SER A 70 11.40 -3.01 -11.52
CA SER A 70 12.82 -2.90 -11.15
C SER A 70 13.05 -2.68 -9.65
N LEU A 71 12.04 -2.20 -8.93
CA LEU A 71 12.06 -1.97 -7.49
C LEU A 71 11.16 -2.92 -6.71
N ASN A 72 10.55 -3.91 -7.37
CA ASN A 72 9.53 -4.77 -6.79
C ASN A 72 8.47 -3.93 -6.04
N THR A 73 7.99 -2.85 -6.67
CA THR A 73 7.13 -1.85 -6.02
C THR A 73 5.87 -1.60 -6.85
N ASP A 74 4.74 -1.52 -6.16
CA ASP A 74 3.43 -1.20 -6.72
C ASP A 74 2.99 0.21 -6.30
N ILE A 75 2.39 0.97 -7.21
CA ILE A 75 1.87 2.31 -6.94
C ILE A 75 0.42 2.18 -6.51
N LYS A 76 0.07 2.81 -5.38
CA LYS A 76 -1.30 2.84 -4.88
C LYS A 76 -1.74 4.27 -4.68
N VAL A 77 -2.83 4.64 -5.33
CA VAL A 77 -3.39 5.99 -5.24
C VAL A 77 -4.81 5.88 -4.70
N THR A 78 -5.12 6.61 -3.64
CA THR A 78 -6.42 6.53 -2.99
C THR A 78 -6.87 7.85 -2.38
N SER A 79 -8.18 8.01 -2.19
CA SER A 79 -8.75 9.21 -1.59
C SER A 79 -8.65 9.16 -0.07
N ILE A 80 -8.38 10.29 0.58
CA ILE A 80 -8.43 10.41 2.04
C ILE A 80 -9.82 10.07 2.63
N LYS A 81 -10.89 10.24 1.84
CA LYS A 81 -12.26 9.88 2.27
C LYS A 81 -12.39 8.38 2.54
N GLN A 82 -11.73 7.56 1.73
CA GLN A 82 -11.74 6.11 1.84
C GLN A 82 -10.38 5.55 1.40
N PRO A 83 -9.34 5.60 2.25
CA PRO A 83 -7.97 5.29 1.88
C PRO A 83 -7.78 3.77 1.77
N GLN A 84 -8.25 3.22 0.65
CA GLN A 84 -8.20 1.79 0.33
C GLN A 84 -7.97 1.56 -1.17
N SER A 85 -7.54 0.35 -1.50
CA SER A 85 -7.49 -0.15 -2.88
C SER A 85 -7.73 -1.66 -2.92
N SER A 86 -8.11 -2.18 -4.08
CA SER A 86 -8.12 -3.62 -4.33
C SER A 86 -6.72 -4.13 -4.70
N CYS A 87 -6.47 -5.40 -4.42
CA CYS A 87 -5.31 -6.17 -4.80
C CYS A 87 -5.76 -7.58 -5.19
N PRO A 88 -5.29 -8.15 -6.31
CA PRO A 88 -5.58 -9.54 -6.65
C PRO A 88 -5.25 -10.48 -5.48
N PHE A 89 -6.16 -11.40 -5.19
CA PHE A 89 -5.91 -12.49 -4.24
C PHE A 89 -5.00 -13.53 -4.92
N LYS A 90 -3.85 -13.83 -4.31
CA LYS A 90 -2.96 -14.91 -4.76
C LYS A 90 -3.07 -16.11 -3.83
N ASP A 91 -2.88 -15.88 -2.53
CA ASP A 91 -2.98 -16.89 -1.50
C ASP A 91 -3.20 -16.24 -0.12
N SER A 92 -3.56 -17.07 0.86
CA SER A 92 -3.83 -16.64 2.23
C SER A 92 -2.58 -16.30 3.05
N ASN A 93 -1.38 -16.73 2.62
CA ASN A 93 -0.13 -16.32 3.26
C ASN A 93 0.10 -14.82 3.08
N GLN A 94 -0.44 -14.19 2.03
CA GLN A 94 -0.31 -12.75 1.84
C GLN A 94 -0.83 -11.92 3.03
N LYS A 95 -1.87 -12.41 3.70
CA LYS A 95 -2.44 -11.74 4.87
C LYS A 95 -1.53 -11.83 6.10
N ILE A 96 -0.68 -12.86 6.18
CA ILE A 96 0.17 -13.18 7.33
C ILE A 96 1.63 -12.73 7.12
N TYR A 97 2.19 -12.98 5.94
CA TYR A 97 3.59 -12.72 5.61
C TYR A 97 3.80 -11.53 4.68
N GLY A 98 2.72 -10.95 4.16
CA GLY A 98 2.74 -9.78 3.28
C GLY A 98 2.65 -10.15 1.80
N LEU A 99 2.51 -9.12 0.96
CA LEU A 99 2.19 -9.24 -0.46
C LEU A 99 3.35 -9.78 -1.31
N GLY A 100 4.57 -9.75 -0.78
CA GLY A 100 5.80 -10.12 -1.50
C GLY A 100 6.44 -8.99 -2.32
N TYR A 101 5.85 -7.80 -2.29
CA TYR A 101 6.33 -6.60 -2.98
C TYR A 101 6.07 -5.34 -2.14
N ASN A 102 6.81 -4.28 -2.43
CA ASN A 102 6.71 -2.99 -1.75
C ASN A 102 5.50 -2.22 -2.27
N LEU A 103 4.99 -1.30 -1.46
CA LEU A 103 3.96 -0.34 -1.88
C LEU A 103 4.49 1.08 -1.76
N ILE A 104 4.17 1.92 -2.74
CA ILE A 104 4.20 3.37 -2.57
C ILE A 104 2.77 3.90 -2.65
N VAL A 105 2.30 4.46 -1.55
CA VAL A 105 0.90 4.84 -1.36
C VAL A 105 0.76 6.36 -1.35
N PHE A 106 0.05 6.90 -2.33
CA PHE A 106 -0.37 8.29 -2.43
C PHE A 106 -1.81 8.45 -1.95
N VAL A 107 -2.02 9.35 -0.99
CA VAL A 107 -3.36 9.67 -0.47
C VAL A 107 -3.69 11.12 -0.80
N TYR A 108 -4.73 11.31 -1.60
CA TYR A 108 -5.13 12.62 -2.08
C TYR A 108 -6.46 13.09 -1.47
N GLN A 109 -6.63 14.40 -1.42
CA GLN A 109 -7.92 15.06 -1.36
C GLN A 109 -8.18 15.75 -2.70
N LYS A 110 -9.36 15.53 -3.26
CA LYS A 110 -9.77 16.14 -4.52
C LYS A 110 -10.70 17.32 -4.28
N THR A 111 -10.50 18.40 -5.02
CA THR A 111 -11.33 19.60 -5.01
C THR A 111 -11.62 20.05 -6.43
N ASP A 112 -12.85 20.49 -6.70
CA ASP A 112 -13.23 21.03 -8.01
C ASP A 112 -13.50 22.53 -7.92
N ASN A 113 -13.03 23.28 -8.92
CA ASN A 113 -13.33 24.68 -9.09
C ASN A 113 -14.41 24.86 -10.16
N GLY A 114 -15.63 25.18 -9.72
CA GLY A 114 -16.79 25.34 -10.60
C GLY A 114 -16.70 26.50 -11.59
N ARG A 115 -15.89 27.53 -11.31
CA ARG A 115 -15.70 28.70 -12.19
C ARG A 115 -14.77 28.38 -13.35
N THR A 116 -13.63 27.75 -13.06
CA THR A 116 -12.63 27.41 -14.08
C THR A 116 -12.87 26.05 -14.74
N LYS A 117 -13.84 25.26 -14.24
CA LYS A 117 -14.12 23.89 -14.68
C LYS A 117 -12.86 23.01 -14.65
N LYS A 118 -12.10 23.10 -13.55
CA LYS A 118 -10.88 22.31 -13.32
C LYS A 118 -10.94 21.62 -11.96
N GLY A 119 -10.38 20.41 -11.88
CA GLY A 119 -10.17 19.67 -10.63
C GLY A 119 -8.71 19.71 -10.22
N GLY A 120 -8.45 19.77 -8.92
CA GLY A 120 -7.12 19.68 -8.32
C GLY A 120 -7.04 18.54 -7.32
N LEU A 121 -5.84 17.99 -7.17
CA LEU A 121 -5.51 17.02 -6.13
C LEU A 121 -4.57 17.69 -5.13
N ASN A 122 -4.76 17.43 -3.85
CA ASN A 122 -3.82 17.76 -2.80
C ASN A 122 -3.33 16.46 -2.16
N PHE A 123 -2.04 16.16 -2.27
CA PHE A 123 -1.48 14.93 -1.71
C PHE A 123 -1.21 15.12 -0.22
N LEU A 124 -2.16 14.64 0.59
CA LEU A 124 -2.12 14.82 2.04
C LEU A 124 -1.19 13.82 2.73
N SER A 125 -0.93 12.68 2.10
CA SER A 125 0.02 11.69 2.60
C SER A 125 0.67 10.92 1.45
N CYS A 126 1.94 10.57 1.64
CA CYS A 126 2.69 9.69 0.76
C CYS A 126 3.57 8.79 1.64
N SER A 127 3.49 7.48 1.46
CA SER A 127 4.25 6.52 2.27
C SER A 127 4.82 5.41 1.41
N PHE A 128 6.08 5.05 1.67
CA PHE A 128 6.70 3.84 1.15
C PHE A 128 6.65 2.75 2.21
N ILE A 129 6.19 1.56 1.83
CA ILE A 129 5.99 0.41 2.70
C ILE A 129 6.77 -0.76 2.10
N GLU A 130 7.77 -1.25 2.81
CA GLU A 130 8.51 -2.43 2.39
C GLU A 130 7.62 -3.68 2.41
N SER A 131 7.91 -4.62 1.52
CA SER A 131 7.19 -5.90 1.41
C SER A 131 7.05 -6.61 2.74
N SER A 132 8.07 -6.54 3.60
CA SER A 132 8.10 -7.13 4.94
C SER A 132 7.08 -6.54 5.94
N ARG A 133 6.45 -5.41 5.60
CA ARG A 133 5.45 -4.70 6.41
C ARG A 133 4.06 -4.68 5.78
N THR A 134 3.86 -5.35 4.65
CA THR A 134 2.59 -5.34 3.90
C THR A 134 1.55 -6.36 4.39
N ALA A 135 1.85 -7.14 5.45
CA ALA A 135 0.88 -8.06 6.04
C ALA A 135 -0.24 -7.31 6.81
N ASP A 136 -1.27 -8.05 7.23
CA ASP A 136 -2.33 -7.51 8.07
C ASP A 136 -1.85 -7.32 9.51
N TYR A 137 -2.04 -6.12 10.04
CA TYR A 137 -1.59 -5.75 11.38
C TYR A 137 -2.31 -6.56 12.47
N GLN A 138 -3.63 -6.72 12.40
CA GLN A 138 -4.38 -7.41 13.46
C GLN A 138 -4.11 -8.91 13.44
N THR A 139 -4.05 -9.51 12.25
CA THR A 139 -3.69 -10.93 12.08
C THR A 139 -2.27 -11.20 12.60
N THR A 140 -1.27 -10.43 12.18
CA THR A 140 0.13 -10.68 12.60
C THR A 140 0.34 -10.42 14.08
N THR A 141 -0.22 -9.36 14.66
CA THR A 141 -0.12 -9.11 16.11
C THR A 141 -0.86 -10.15 16.94
N GLY A 142 -2.05 -10.60 16.51
CA GLY A 142 -2.79 -11.68 17.17
C GLY A 142 -2.01 -13.00 17.19
N LEU A 143 -1.45 -13.40 16.06
CA LEU A 143 -0.59 -14.59 15.96
C LEU A 143 0.65 -14.50 16.86
N LEU A 144 1.34 -13.36 16.83
CA LEU A 144 2.51 -13.14 17.68
C LEU A 144 2.16 -13.16 19.17
N ASN A 145 0.98 -12.66 19.55
CA ASN A 145 0.52 -12.73 20.95
C ASN A 145 0.28 -14.18 21.40
N ILE A 146 -0.31 -15.03 20.54
CA ILE A 146 -0.48 -16.46 20.85
C ILE A 146 0.88 -17.11 21.08
N ILE A 147 1.84 -16.88 20.18
CA ILE A 147 3.21 -17.42 20.28
C ILE A 147 3.90 -16.92 21.56
N ASN A 148 3.80 -15.62 21.86
CA ASN A 148 4.39 -15.02 23.06
C ASN A 148 3.79 -15.57 24.36
N ASN A 149 2.55 -16.05 24.32
CA ASN A 149 1.87 -16.70 25.44
C ASN A 149 2.10 -18.22 25.48
N ASN A 150 3.12 -18.73 24.76
CA ASN A 150 3.44 -20.16 24.65
C ASN A 150 2.30 -21.01 24.04
N GLY A 151 1.45 -20.40 23.21
CA GLY A 151 0.44 -21.11 22.45
C GLY A 151 1.04 -22.08 21.43
N ASN A 152 0.30 -23.12 21.09
CA ASN A 152 0.71 -24.18 20.18
C ASN A 152 0.07 -24.04 18.78
N ALA A 153 0.27 -25.05 17.92
CA ALA A 153 -0.29 -25.05 16.57
C ALA A 153 -1.83 -25.08 16.57
N ASP A 154 -2.48 -25.74 17.53
CA ASP A 154 -3.94 -25.80 17.64
C ASP A 154 -4.53 -24.43 18.01
N ASP A 155 -3.85 -23.67 18.89
CA ASP A 155 -4.26 -22.31 19.24
C ASP A 155 -4.17 -21.36 18.03
N ILE A 156 -3.09 -21.48 17.25
CA ILE A 156 -2.93 -20.73 16.00
C ILE A 156 -4.00 -21.15 14.99
N PHE A 157 -4.25 -22.45 14.83
CA PHE A 157 -5.28 -22.97 13.94
C PHE A 157 -6.66 -22.41 14.29
N ALA A 158 -7.05 -22.44 15.57
CA ALA A 158 -8.29 -21.85 16.05
C ALA A 158 -8.38 -20.35 15.71
N PHE A 159 -7.29 -19.61 15.91
CA PHE A 159 -7.22 -18.19 15.53
C PHE A 159 -7.43 -17.96 14.03
N LEU A 160 -6.84 -18.79 13.16
CA LEU A 160 -6.99 -18.68 11.71
C LEU A 160 -8.44 -18.96 11.26
N ILE A 161 -9.11 -19.93 11.89
CA ILE A 161 -10.53 -20.24 11.66
C ILE A 161 -11.43 -19.07 12.10
N ASP A 162 -11.23 -18.56 13.32
CA ASP A 162 -12.03 -17.45 13.86
C ASP A 162 -11.90 -16.17 13.02
N HIS A 163 -10.72 -15.93 12.45
CA HIS A 163 -10.45 -14.81 11.56
C HIS A 163 -10.79 -15.09 10.10
N GLN A 164 -11.40 -16.24 9.82
CA GLN A 164 -11.88 -16.66 8.50
C GLN A 164 -10.79 -16.57 7.42
N ILE A 165 -9.58 -17.02 7.74
CA ILE A 165 -8.49 -17.05 6.76
C ILE A 165 -8.89 -17.98 5.60
N PRO A 166 -8.89 -17.51 4.33
CA PRO A 166 -9.41 -18.30 3.21
C PRO A 166 -8.58 -19.55 2.89
N SER A 167 -8.92 -20.69 3.46
CA SER A 167 -8.30 -21.98 3.11
C SER A 167 -9.13 -23.14 3.67
N ASP A 168 -8.81 -24.36 3.23
CA ASP A 168 -9.34 -25.58 3.86
C ASP A 168 -8.60 -25.88 5.18
N GLU A 169 -9.20 -26.71 6.03
CA GLU A 169 -8.68 -27.01 7.36
C GLU A 169 -7.29 -27.66 7.34
N VAL A 170 -7.00 -28.52 6.35
CA VAL A 170 -5.68 -29.16 6.23
C VAL A 170 -4.63 -28.12 5.92
N THR A 171 -4.92 -27.21 4.99
CA THR A 171 -4.03 -26.09 4.68
C THR A 171 -3.86 -25.15 5.87
N LEU A 172 -4.93 -24.82 6.60
CA LEU A 172 -4.84 -23.97 7.79
C LEU A 172 -4.00 -24.61 8.91
N MET A 173 -4.10 -25.92 9.11
CA MET A 173 -3.27 -26.61 10.10
C MET A 173 -1.79 -26.59 9.71
N ASN A 174 -1.47 -26.87 8.43
CA ASN A 174 -0.11 -26.74 7.91
C ASN A 174 0.43 -25.30 8.04
N MET A 175 -0.43 -24.30 7.81
CA MET A 175 -0.08 -22.89 8.02
C MET A 175 0.20 -22.62 9.50
N ALA A 176 -0.60 -23.16 10.42
CA ALA A 176 -0.41 -22.97 11.86
C ALA A 176 0.94 -23.53 12.33
N GLU A 177 1.29 -24.75 11.92
CA GLU A 177 2.60 -25.35 12.20
C GLU A 177 3.77 -24.54 11.61
N ASN A 178 3.57 -23.95 10.42
CA ASN A 178 4.58 -23.11 9.80
C ASN A 178 4.74 -21.78 10.55
N ILE A 179 3.64 -21.14 10.94
CA ILE A 179 3.64 -19.87 11.70
C ILE A 179 4.34 -20.06 13.05
N LEU A 180 4.12 -21.18 13.72
CA LEU A 180 4.80 -21.47 14.99
C LEU A 180 6.32 -21.61 14.82
N ARG A 181 6.76 -22.24 13.72
CA ARG A 181 8.20 -22.39 13.39
C ARG A 181 8.85 -21.13 12.83
N ASN A 182 8.07 -20.34 12.09
CA ASN A 182 8.53 -19.15 11.38
C ASN A 182 7.56 -17.98 11.67
N PRO A 183 7.61 -17.38 12.87
CA PRO A 183 6.70 -16.31 13.24
C PRO A 183 6.76 -15.12 12.27
N PRO A 184 5.62 -14.53 11.86
CA PRO A 184 5.61 -13.42 10.91
C PRO A 184 6.15 -12.13 11.54
N LYS A 185 6.60 -11.20 10.69
CA LYS A 185 6.81 -9.80 11.12
C LYS A 185 5.45 -9.10 11.26
N VAL A 186 5.36 -8.13 12.17
CA VAL A 186 4.19 -7.25 12.26
C VAL A 186 4.03 -6.50 10.94
N GLY A 187 2.89 -6.74 10.29
CA GLY A 187 2.42 -5.97 9.14
C GLY A 187 1.67 -4.71 9.57
N TYR A 188 1.46 -3.77 8.65
CA TYR A 188 0.84 -2.47 8.97
C TYR A 188 -0.35 -2.12 8.09
N LEU A 189 -0.75 -3.03 7.19
CA LEU A 189 -1.99 -2.88 6.43
C LEU A 189 -3.18 -3.40 7.25
N THR A 190 -4.37 -3.04 6.81
CA THR A 190 -5.58 -3.79 7.13
C THR A 190 -6.07 -4.45 5.85
N ILE A 191 -6.18 -5.77 5.85
CA ILE A 191 -6.51 -6.59 4.69
C ILE A 191 -7.84 -7.28 4.97
N SER A 192 -8.89 -6.81 4.28
CA SER A 192 -10.22 -7.42 4.40
C SER A 192 -10.36 -8.60 3.44
N ASN A 193 -11.04 -9.64 3.90
CA ASN A 193 -11.45 -10.78 3.07
C ASN A 193 -12.58 -10.28 2.14
N ALA A 194 -12.30 -10.21 0.85
CA ALA A 194 -13.28 -9.96 -0.21
C ALA A 194 -12.90 -10.81 -1.43
N LEU A 195 -13.69 -10.78 -2.51
CA LEU A 195 -13.39 -11.53 -3.76
C LEU A 195 -11.94 -11.28 -4.27
N GLN A 196 -11.41 -10.10 -3.97
CA GLN A 196 -10.01 -9.73 -4.05
C GLN A 196 -9.59 -9.16 -2.69
N TRP A 197 -8.29 -9.17 -2.36
CA TRP A 197 -7.82 -8.48 -1.17
C TRP A 197 -8.18 -7.00 -1.23
N ARG A 198 -8.68 -6.47 -0.12
CA ARG A 198 -8.91 -5.02 0.03
C ARG A 198 -7.96 -4.47 1.07
N LEU A 199 -6.97 -3.74 0.57
CA LEU A 199 -5.92 -3.12 1.37
C LEU A 199 -6.43 -1.76 1.86
N GLN A 200 -6.40 -1.54 3.18
CA GLN A 200 -6.74 -0.27 3.79
C GLN A 200 -5.50 0.36 4.43
N TYR A 201 -5.31 1.65 4.18
CA TYR A 201 -4.09 2.37 4.52
C TYR A 201 -4.25 3.30 5.71
N ARG A 202 -5.42 3.35 6.34
CA ARG A 202 -5.72 4.28 7.45
C ARG A 202 -4.71 4.19 8.59
N ARG A 203 -4.23 2.99 8.92
CA ARG A 203 -3.17 2.78 9.92
C ARG A 203 -1.87 3.49 9.54
N ILE A 204 -1.41 3.32 8.30
CA ILE A 204 -0.20 3.97 7.76
C ILE A 204 -0.35 5.49 7.73
N VAL A 205 -1.50 5.96 7.24
CA VAL A 205 -1.79 7.40 7.09
C VAL A 205 -1.76 8.12 8.44
N ASN A 206 -2.33 7.50 9.48
CA ASN A 206 -2.44 8.09 10.82
C ASN A 206 -1.28 7.73 11.75
N MET A 207 -0.28 6.99 11.26
CA MET A 207 0.85 6.55 12.09
C MET A 207 1.70 7.74 12.51
N VAL A 208 2.10 7.77 13.79
CA VAL A 208 3.02 8.78 14.34
C VAL A 208 4.40 8.22 14.64
N GLU A 209 4.47 6.90 14.83
CA GLU A 209 5.69 6.17 15.15
C GLU A 209 6.57 6.02 13.92
N ASN A 210 7.89 5.98 14.16
CA ASN A 210 8.84 5.60 13.13
C ASN A 210 9.06 4.09 13.19
N ILE A 211 8.68 3.40 12.11
CA ILE A 211 8.74 1.94 12.03
C ILE A 211 9.73 1.56 10.94
N ASP A 212 10.68 0.71 11.28
CA ASP A 212 11.62 0.13 10.32
C ASP A 212 10.86 -0.61 9.19
N GLY A 213 11.19 -0.25 7.95
CA GLY A 213 10.51 -0.71 6.74
C GLY A 213 9.28 0.11 6.33
N ILE A 214 8.97 1.23 7.00
CA ILE A 214 7.91 2.17 6.60
C ILE A 214 8.46 3.59 6.62
N THR A 215 8.44 4.26 5.47
CA THR A 215 8.88 5.65 5.34
C THR A 215 7.68 6.54 5.01
N GLN A 216 7.31 7.43 5.94
CA GLN A 216 6.33 8.49 5.68
C GLN A 216 7.01 9.66 4.95
N ILE A 217 6.83 9.71 3.63
CA ILE A 217 7.44 10.70 2.73
C ILE A 217 6.76 12.07 2.88
N VAL A 218 5.43 12.07 2.87
CA VAL A 218 4.59 13.22 3.19
C VAL A 218 3.69 12.80 4.35
N LYS A 219 3.81 13.49 5.49
CA LYS A 219 3.04 13.18 6.68
C LYS A 219 1.68 13.85 6.60
N TYR A 220 0.65 13.06 6.89
CA TYR A 220 -0.68 13.60 7.11
C TYR A 220 -0.67 14.49 8.34
N SER A 221 -0.89 15.78 8.14
CA SER A 221 -1.17 16.71 9.23
C SER A 221 -2.66 17.03 9.17
N ASP A 222 -3.43 16.51 10.13
CA ASP A 222 -4.76 17.04 10.38
C ASP A 222 -4.57 18.46 10.92
N VAL A 223 -4.56 19.47 10.04
CA VAL A 223 -4.54 20.89 10.42
C VAL A 223 -5.86 21.32 11.09
N ASN A 224 -6.77 20.37 11.35
CA ASN A 224 -8.10 20.60 11.94
C ASN A 224 -8.38 19.70 13.15
N LYS A 225 -7.43 19.58 14.08
CA LYS A 225 -7.72 19.16 15.46
C LYS A 225 -7.45 20.29 16.43
#